data_AF-A0A0G4JGF8-F1
#
_entry.id   AF-A0A0G4JGF8-F1
#
_cell.length_a   1.000
_cell.length_b   1.000
_cell.length_c   1.000
_cell.angle_alpha   90.00
_cell.angle_beta   90.00
_cell.angle_gamma   90.00
#
_symmetry.space_group_name_H-M   'P 1'
#
loop_
_entity.id
_entity.type
_entity.pdbx_description
1 polymer ?
#
loop_
_entity_poly.entity_id
_entity_poly.type
_entity_poly.pdbx_seq_one_letter_code
_entity_poly.pdbx_strand_id
1 'polypeptide(L)'
;MHVERIYRTRTAIIMVEFSKSVMAHMTFDILTFPHGAPIQETEIREAEIALGHAVPAELLAVYRVANGFRGPTNAAFLYPLLTPQAFNDQTAVALTLALREEGIQPSFWDRAIMFGDPGMMPCWGIEVDSARLFEWWPEDGEEIAYLDRSILQLWCEKKAWYDEITNQTNPV
;
A
#
# COMPACT_ATOMS: atom_id res chain seq x y z
N MET A 1 -2.96 -4.94 45.84
CA MET A 1 -2.22 -5.21 44.59
C MET A 1 -2.67 -6.56 44.01
N HIS A 2 -3.73 -6.60 43.19
CA HIS A 2 -3.99 -7.74 42.26
C HIS A 2 -5.14 -7.52 41.27
N VAL A 3 -5.53 -6.26 40.97
CA VAL A 3 -6.69 -5.98 40.09
C VAL A 3 -6.31 -5.30 38.77
N GLU A 4 -5.21 -4.55 38.72
CA GLU A 4 -4.79 -3.84 37.49
C GLU A 4 -4.21 -4.74 36.39
N ARG A 5 -3.71 -5.94 36.73
CA ARG A 5 -3.04 -6.82 35.76
C ARG A 5 -4.02 -7.53 34.82
N ILE A 6 -5.27 -7.72 35.25
CA ILE A 6 -6.29 -8.49 34.49
C ILE A 6 -6.96 -7.61 33.42
N TYR A 7 -7.18 -6.32 33.68
CA TYR A 7 -7.82 -5.39 32.75
C TYR A 7 -6.92 -5.01 31.56
N ARG A 8 -5.62 -4.83 31.78
CA ARG A 8 -4.66 -4.60 30.67
C ARG A 8 -4.56 -5.82 29.75
N THR A 9 -4.60 -7.02 30.32
CA THR A 9 -4.48 -8.27 29.57
C THR A 9 -5.72 -8.52 28.71
N ARG A 10 -6.94 -8.31 29.23
CA ARG A 10 -8.17 -8.45 28.43
C ARG A 10 -8.30 -7.40 27.31
N THR A 11 -7.95 -6.15 27.59
CA THR A 11 -8.02 -5.08 26.57
C THR A 11 -7.00 -5.32 25.45
N ALA A 12 -5.78 -5.74 25.80
CA ALA A 12 -4.76 -6.10 24.81
C ALA A 12 -5.14 -7.35 24.00
N ILE A 13 -5.72 -8.37 24.63
CA ILE A 13 -6.19 -9.58 23.91
C ILE A 13 -7.33 -9.23 22.96
N ILE A 14 -8.31 -8.42 23.38
CA ILE A 14 -9.43 -8.01 22.52
C ILE A 14 -8.94 -7.14 21.35
N MET A 15 -8.01 -6.22 21.56
CA MET A 15 -7.39 -5.45 20.47
C MET A 15 -6.59 -6.32 19.50
N VAL A 16 -5.85 -7.32 20.01
CA VAL A 16 -5.07 -8.25 19.18
C VAL A 16 -5.99 -9.21 18.40
N GLU A 17 -7.08 -9.69 18.99
CA GLU A 17 -8.07 -10.54 18.32
C GLU A 17 -8.90 -9.77 17.30
N PHE A 18 -9.30 -8.52 17.62
CA PHE A 18 -9.97 -7.63 16.67
C PHE A 18 -9.02 -7.29 15.50
N SER A 19 -7.76 -6.94 15.80
CA SER A 19 -6.74 -6.72 14.76
C SER A 19 -6.52 -7.96 13.88
N LYS A 20 -6.46 -9.17 14.46
CA LYS A 20 -6.31 -10.42 13.69
C LYS A 20 -7.55 -10.76 12.86
N SER A 21 -8.75 -10.59 13.40
CA SER A 21 -10.01 -10.89 12.70
C SER A 21 -10.24 -9.89 11.56
N VAL A 22 -9.98 -8.61 11.79
CA VAL A 22 -10.10 -7.57 10.78
C VAL A 22 -8.99 -7.74 9.73
N MET A 23 -7.74 -8.02 10.11
CA MET A 23 -6.68 -8.36 9.12
C MET A 23 -7.04 -9.60 8.30
N ALA A 24 -7.58 -10.66 8.91
CA ALA A 24 -8.00 -11.87 8.18
C ALA A 24 -9.17 -11.59 7.22
N HIS A 25 -10.20 -10.84 7.65
CA HIS A 25 -11.30 -10.43 6.77
C HIS A 25 -10.82 -9.51 5.64
N MET A 26 -9.84 -8.63 5.90
CA MET A 26 -9.23 -7.76 4.88
C MET A 26 -8.39 -8.56 3.87
N THR A 27 -7.65 -9.59 4.32
CA THR A 27 -6.96 -10.53 3.42
C THR A 27 -7.95 -11.16 2.44
N PHE A 28 -9.13 -11.56 2.91
CA PHE A 28 -10.17 -12.13 2.04
C PHE A 28 -10.70 -11.13 0.99
N ASP A 29 -10.73 -9.83 1.32
CA ASP A 29 -11.30 -8.81 0.44
C ASP A 29 -10.35 -8.38 -0.68
N ILE A 30 -9.05 -8.25 -0.42
CA ILE A 30 -8.03 -7.96 -1.44
C ILE A 30 -8.04 -9.04 -2.54
N LEU A 31 -8.20 -10.31 -2.14
CA LEU A 31 -8.19 -11.44 -3.06
C LEU A 31 -9.43 -11.54 -3.96
N THR A 32 -10.43 -10.66 -3.78
CA THR A 32 -11.58 -10.56 -4.68
C THR A 32 -11.24 -9.83 -5.99
N PHE A 33 -10.12 -9.11 -6.02
CA PHE A 33 -9.62 -8.41 -7.20
C PHE A 33 -8.47 -9.20 -7.86
N PRO A 34 -8.14 -8.93 -9.14
CA PRO A 34 -6.93 -9.47 -9.76
C PRO A 34 -5.69 -9.14 -8.91
N HIS A 35 -4.97 -10.17 -8.50
CA HIS A 35 -3.85 -10.08 -7.56
C HIS A 35 -2.74 -11.07 -7.89
N GLY A 36 -1.51 -10.75 -7.45
CA GLY A 36 -0.35 -11.60 -7.59
C GLY A 36 -0.20 -12.57 -6.43
N ALA A 37 0.52 -13.67 -6.65
CA ALA A 37 0.92 -14.56 -5.55
C ALA A 37 1.78 -13.80 -4.52
N PRO A 38 1.84 -14.24 -3.25
CA PRO A 38 2.74 -13.68 -2.25
C PRO A 38 4.17 -13.51 -2.77
N ILE A 39 4.78 -12.36 -2.48
CA ILE A 39 6.12 -12.04 -2.93
C ILE A 39 7.18 -13.01 -2.38
N GLN A 40 8.18 -13.33 -3.20
CA GLN A 40 9.28 -14.20 -2.83
C GLN A 40 10.47 -13.41 -2.27
N GLU A 41 11.23 -14.00 -1.34
CA GLU A 41 12.39 -13.36 -0.73
C GLU A 41 13.50 -13.00 -1.75
N THR A 42 13.61 -13.75 -2.86
CA THR A 42 14.53 -13.40 -3.94
C THR A 42 14.12 -12.12 -4.66
N GLU A 43 12.82 -11.96 -4.92
CA GLU A 43 12.27 -10.77 -5.58
C GLU A 43 12.38 -9.53 -4.68
N ILE A 44 12.20 -9.69 -3.35
CA ILE A 44 12.44 -8.61 -2.38
C ILE A 44 13.90 -8.13 -2.48
N ARG A 45 14.86 -9.05 -2.43
CA ARG A 45 16.29 -8.68 -2.47
C ARG A 45 16.67 -7.97 -3.76
N GLU A 46 16.15 -8.44 -4.90
CA GLU A 46 16.40 -7.81 -6.19
C GLU A 46 15.78 -6.40 -6.25
N ALA A 47 14.58 -6.22 -5.69
CA ALA A 47 13.94 -4.91 -5.58
C ALA A 47 14.75 -3.96 -4.69
N GLU A 48 15.24 -4.41 -3.54
CA GLU A 48 16.07 -3.62 -2.64
C GLU A 48 17.41 -3.19 -3.27
N ILE A 49 18.02 -4.08 -4.06
CA ILE A 49 19.22 -3.76 -4.84
C ILE A 49 18.92 -2.68 -5.87
N ALA A 50 17.82 -2.80 -6.61
CA ALA A 50 17.43 -1.84 -7.63
C ALA A 50 17.09 -0.46 -7.04
N LEU A 51 16.41 -0.44 -5.89
CA LEU A 51 16.03 0.78 -5.18
C LEU A 51 17.20 1.44 -4.42
N GLY A 52 18.25 0.69 -4.09
CA GLY A 52 19.39 1.17 -3.32
C GLY A 52 19.15 1.25 -1.81
N HIS A 53 18.01 0.75 -1.32
CA HIS A 53 17.64 0.72 0.10
C HIS A 53 16.68 -0.45 0.37
N ALA A 54 16.48 -0.77 1.65
CA ALA A 54 15.51 -1.77 2.06
C ALA A 54 14.07 -1.35 1.72
N VAL A 55 13.18 -2.31 1.46
CA VAL A 55 11.75 -2.04 1.32
C VAL A 55 11.14 -1.94 2.72
N PRO A 56 10.36 -0.90 3.05
CA PRO A 56 9.75 -0.76 4.36
C PRO A 56 8.95 -2.00 4.78
N ALA A 57 9.10 -2.41 6.04
CA ALA A 57 8.46 -3.63 6.56
C ALA A 57 6.92 -3.59 6.43
N GLU A 58 6.31 -2.41 6.55
CA GLU A 58 4.88 -2.21 6.37
C GLU A 58 4.44 -2.51 4.94
N LEU A 59 5.20 -2.06 3.94
CA LEU A 59 4.93 -2.35 2.54
C LEU A 59 5.14 -3.84 2.23
N LEU A 60 6.21 -4.45 2.76
CA LEU A 60 6.45 -5.89 2.61
C LEU A 60 5.35 -6.75 3.26
N ALA A 61 4.74 -6.30 4.36
CA ALA A 61 3.63 -7.02 4.98
C ALA A 61 2.44 -7.19 4.01
N VAL A 62 2.18 -6.18 3.18
CA VAL A 62 1.13 -6.23 2.14
C VAL A 62 1.57 -7.10 0.96
N TYR A 63 2.80 -6.95 0.48
CA TYR A 63 3.33 -7.77 -0.63
C TYR A 63 3.40 -9.27 -0.30
N ARG A 64 3.56 -9.64 0.97
CA ARG A 64 3.48 -11.02 1.46
C ARG A 64 2.07 -11.60 1.47
N VAL A 65 1.05 -10.76 1.34
CA VAL A 65 -0.34 -11.20 1.13
C VAL A 65 -0.63 -11.32 -0.36
N ALA A 66 -0.31 -10.29 -1.13
CA ALA A 66 -0.52 -10.24 -2.58
C ALA A 66 0.57 -9.41 -3.25
N ASN A 67 1.31 -9.98 -4.22
CA ASN A 67 2.32 -9.23 -4.98
C ASN A 67 1.66 -8.35 -6.05
N GLY A 68 1.12 -7.23 -5.60
CA GLY A 68 0.28 -6.34 -6.40
C GLY A 68 -1.17 -6.82 -6.47
N PHE A 69 -2.08 -5.85 -6.57
CA PHE A 69 -3.49 -6.09 -6.82
C PHE A 69 -4.16 -4.84 -7.40
N ARG A 70 -5.21 -5.05 -8.19
CA ARG A 70 -6.04 -3.97 -8.71
C ARG A 70 -7.10 -3.57 -7.69
N GLY A 71 -7.46 -2.29 -7.69
CA GLY A 71 -8.60 -1.78 -6.95
C GLY A 71 -9.90 -1.81 -7.76
N PRO A 72 -11.00 -1.27 -7.19
CA PRO A 72 -12.32 -1.26 -7.84
C PRO A 72 -12.38 -0.51 -9.17
N THR A 73 -11.49 0.46 -9.41
CA THR A 73 -11.36 1.15 -10.72
C THR A 73 -10.61 0.38 -11.77
N ASN A 74 -10.20 -0.86 -11.47
CA ASN A 74 -9.24 -1.60 -12.27
C ASN A 74 -7.85 -0.91 -12.32
N ALA A 75 -7.61 0.16 -11.56
CA ALA A 75 -6.28 0.74 -11.37
C ALA A 75 -5.45 -0.09 -10.38
N ALA A 76 -4.13 0.07 -10.41
CA ALA A 76 -3.24 -0.63 -9.51
C ALA A 76 -3.23 0.05 -8.13
N PHE A 77 -4.07 -0.45 -7.21
CA PHE A 77 -3.98 0.00 -5.83
C PHE A 77 -2.60 -0.34 -5.24
N LEU A 78 -2.09 -1.51 -5.60
CA LEU A 78 -0.71 -1.92 -5.36
C LEU A 78 -0.12 -2.45 -6.66
N TYR A 79 0.89 -1.76 -7.19
CA TYR A 79 1.72 -2.31 -8.27
C TYR A 79 2.50 -3.52 -7.76
N PRO A 80 2.71 -4.57 -8.57
CA PRO A 80 3.70 -5.60 -8.27
C PRO A 80 5.05 -4.96 -7.93
N LEU A 81 5.79 -5.52 -6.99
CA LEU A 81 7.01 -4.86 -6.50
C LEU A 81 8.05 -4.73 -7.61
N LEU A 82 8.44 -5.85 -8.22
CA LEU A 82 9.55 -5.90 -9.17
C LEU A 82 9.19 -6.58 -10.50
N THR A 83 8.52 -7.74 -10.45
CA THR A 83 8.17 -8.49 -11.66
C THR A 83 6.75 -8.17 -12.10
N PRO A 84 6.54 -7.79 -13.38
CA PRO A 84 5.20 -7.61 -13.94
C PRO A 84 4.31 -8.83 -13.72
N GLN A 85 3.01 -8.60 -13.54
CA GLN A 85 1.99 -9.63 -13.37
C GLN A 85 1.04 -9.63 -14.56
N ALA A 86 0.28 -10.71 -14.75
CA ALA A 86 -0.67 -10.79 -15.88
C ALA A 86 -1.70 -9.65 -15.90
N PHE A 87 -1.99 -9.05 -14.75
CA PHE A 87 -2.88 -7.92 -14.59
C PHE A 87 -2.14 -6.59 -14.46
N ASN A 88 -0.81 -6.50 -14.53
CA ASN A 88 -0.11 -5.22 -14.43
C ASN A 88 1.29 -5.32 -15.06
N ASP A 89 1.55 -4.55 -16.10
CA ASP A 89 2.82 -4.51 -16.82
C ASP A 89 3.85 -3.57 -16.17
N GLN A 90 3.40 -2.68 -15.29
CA GLN A 90 4.25 -1.77 -14.52
C GLN A 90 4.50 -2.29 -13.11
N THR A 91 5.59 -1.83 -12.50
CA THR A 91 6.02 -2.26 -11.17
C THR A 91 6.41 -1.07 -10.30
N ALA A 92 6.25 -1.23 -8.98
CA ALA A 92 6.57 -0.18 -8.01
C ALA A 92 8.02 0.29 -8.14
N VAL A 93 8.96 -0.65 -8.33
CA VAL A 93 10.38 -0.33 -8.56
C VAL A 93 10.57 0.47 -9.84
N ALA A 94 10.02 0.03 -10.98
CA ALA A 94 10.19 0.73 -12.25
C ALA A 94 9.60 2.14 -12.21
N LEU A 95 8.42 2.31 -11.62
CA LEU A 95 7.77 3.60 -11.46
C LEU A 95 8.52 4.51 -10.49
N THR A 96 9.01 3.99 -9.37
CA THR A 96 9.83 4.75 -8.42
C THR A 96 11.13 5.23 -9.07
N LEU A 97 11.80 4.38 -9.85
CA LEU A 97 13.02 4.77 -10.56
C LEU A 97 12.74 5.80 -11.66
N ALA A 98 11.64 5.67 -12.39
CA ALA A 98 11.21 6.71 -13.33
C ALA A 98 10.98 8.04 -12.61
N LEU A 99 10.36 8.02 -11.42
CA LEU A 99 10.17 9.17 -10.52
C LEU A 99 11.47 9.71 -9.87
N ARG A 100 12.63 9.09 -10.14
CA ARG A 100 13.98 9.61 -9.77
C ARG A 100 14.81 10.13 -10.97
N GLU A 101 14.40 9.84 -12.21
CA GLU A 101 15.14 10.22 -13.41
C GLU A 101 14.61 11.48 -14.17
N GLU A 102 13.38 11.94 -13.96
CA GLU A 102 12.84 13.13 -14.64
C GLU A 102 13.44 14.42 -14.05
N GLY A 103 13.93 15.30 -14.92
CA GLY A 103 14.80 16.42 -14.55
C GLY A 103 14.20 17.56 -13.70
N ILE A 104 12.96 17.45 -13.23
CA ILE A 104 12.28 18.42 -12.34
C ILE A 104 11.79 17.77 -11.04
N GLN A 105 12.29 16.58 -10.71
CA GLN A 105 11.67 15.74 -9.71
C GLN A 105 11.91 16.18 -8.26
N PRO A 106 10.94 15.87 -7.39
CA PRO A 106 11.11 16.02 -5.97
C PRO A 106 12.20 15.09 -5.44
N SER A 107 13.16 15.67 -4.73
CA SER A 107 14.28 14.96 -4.11
C SER A 107 13.85 13.87 -3.12
N PHE A 108 12.61 13.92 -2.61
CA PHE A 108 12.13 12.92 -1.66
C PHE A 108 11.97 11.52 -2.28
N TRP A 109 11.89 11.36 -3.60
CA TRP A 109 11.76 10.04 -4.23
C TRP A 109 13.01 9.16 -4.04
N ASP A 110 14.17 9.73 -3.76
CA ASP A 110 15.38 8.99 -3.39
C ASP A 110 15.22 8.19 -2.09
N ARG A 111 14.27 8.61 -1.25
CA ARG A 111 13.96 8.00 0.06
C ARG A 111 12.50 7.57 0.17
N ALA A 112 11.85 7.33 -0.96
CA ALA A 112 10.48 6.86 -1.00
C ALA A 112 10.28 5.80 -2.07
N ILE A 113 9.17 5.06 -1.95
CA ILE A 113 8.72 4.07 -2.93
C ILE A 113 7.28 4.42 -3.31
N MET A 114 7.03 4.61 -4.61
CA MET A 114 5.68 4.66 -5.16
C MET A 114 5.15 3.23 -5.20
N PHE A 115 4.00 2.98 -4.57
CA PHE A 115 3.41 1.64 -4.53
C PHE A 115 2.08 1.52 -5.27
N GLY A 116 1.38 2.62 -5.55
CA GLY A 116 0.04 2.58 -6.14
C GLY A 116 -0.48 3.95 -6.55
N ASP A 117 -1.62 3.94 -7.24
CA ASP A 117 -2.39 5.14 -7.60
C ASP A 117 -3.85 4.75 -7.97
N PRO A 118 -4.80 5.71 -8.04
CA PRO A 118 -6.19 5.41 -8.39
C PRO A 118 -6.47 5.35 -9.91
N GLY A 119 -5.45 5.42 -10.77
CA GLY A 119 -5.48 5.22 -12.22
C GLY A 119 -4.90 6.38 -13.03
N MET A 120 -4.94 7.60 -12.49
CA MET A 120 -4.50 8.84 -13.15
C MET A 120 -4.05 9.86 -12.10
N MET A 121 -3.05 9.51 -11.27
CA MET A 121 -2.63 10.32 -10.11
C MET A 121 -3.75 10.47 -9.06
N PRO A 122 -3.43 10.82 -7.81
CA PRO A 122 -2.10 11.03 -7.23
C PRO A 122 -1.31 9.73 -7.07
N CYS A 123 0.01 9.84 -6.94
CA CYS A 123 0.86 8.74 -6.49
C CYS A 123 0.64 8.50 -4.99
N TRP A 124 0.47 7.24 -4.61
CA TRP A 124 0.65 6.82 -3.23
C TRP A 124 2.06 6.29 -3.02
N GLY A 125 2.72 6.82 -2.00
CA GLY A 125 4.08 6.44 -1.66
C GLY A 125 4.27 6.18 -0.18
N ILE A 126 5.40 5.56 0.15
CA ILE A 126 5.86 5.35 1.51
C ILE A 126 7.30 5.84 1.64
N GLU A 127 7.57 6.66 2.66
CA GLU A 127 8.92 7.11 2.99
C GLU A 127 9.70 5.99 3.69
N VAL A 128 10.94 5.77 3.28
CA VAL A 128 11.76 4.62 3.70
C VAL A 128 12.09 4.67 5.18
N ASP A 129 12.53 5.83 5.67
CA ASP A 129 13.03 5.98 7.05
C ASP A 129 11.91 6.02 8.09
N SER A 130 10.79 6.64 7.76
CA SER A 130 9.69 6.85 8.69
C SER A 130 8.54 5.87 8.52
N ALA A 131 8.52 5.11 7.42
CA ALA A 131 7.40 4.29 6.97
C ALA A 131 6.07 5.07 6.83
N ARG A 132 6.12 6.41 6.76
CA ARG A 132 4.92 7.23 6.64
C ARG A 132 4.41 7.19 5.20
N LEU A 133 3.12 6.92 5.07
CA LEU A 133 2.43 6.98 3.80
C LEU A 133 2.19 8.43 3.41
N PHE A 134 2.17 8.67 2.11
CA PHE A 134 1.80 9.96 1.55
C PHE A 134 1.05 9.80 0.25
N GLU A 135 0.34 10.87 -0.09
CA GLU A 135 -0.22 11.14 -1.40
C GLU A 135 0.58 12.29 -2.01
N TRP A 136 0.88 12.21 -3.31
CA TRP A 136 1.65 13.23 -4.00
C TRP A 136 1.10 13.49 -5.40
N TRP A 137 0.96 14.77 -5.73
CA TRP A 137 0.64 15.26 -7.06
C TRP A 137 1.88 15.89 -7.72
N PRO A 138 2.09 15.69 -9.04
CA PRO A 138 3.19 16.35 -9.76
C PRO A 138 3.22 17.87 -9.58
N GLU A 139 2.05 18.51 -9.54
CA GLU A 139 1.90 19.95 -9.32
C GLU A 139 2.37 20.45 -7.95
N ASP A 140 2.49 19.57 -6.94
CA ASP A 140 2.92 19.93 -5.59
C ASP A 140 4.46 20.05 -5.46
N GLY A 141 5.22 19.58 -6.46
CA GLY A 141 6.68 19.61 -6.43
C GLY A 141 7.23 18.89 -5.18
N GLU A 142 8.01 19.60 -4.36
CA GLU A 142 8.64 19.04 -3.15
C GLU A 142 7.70 18.86 -1.95
N GLU A 143 6.44 19.29 -2.05
CA GLU A 143 5.48 19.19 -0.97
C GLU A 143 4.87 17.78 -0.88
N ILE A 144 4.88 17.20 0.33
CA ILE A 144 4.35 15.86 0.59
C ILE A 144 3.10 15.95 1.47
N ALA A 145 1.99 15.38 1.00
CA ALA A 145 0.76 15.22 1.79
C ALA A 145 0.78 13.88 2.53
N TYR A 146 1.33 13.85 3.75
CA TYR A 146 1.36 12.64 4.56
C TYR A 146 -0.03 12.21 5.03
N LEU A 147 -0.26 10.89 5.03
CA LEU A 147 -1.48 10.26 5.44
C LEU A 147 -1.33 9.65 6.84
N ASP A 148 -2.21 10.01 7.77
CA ASP A 148 -2.26 9.41 9.12
C ASP A 148 -3.06 8.08 9.11
N ARG A 149 -2.59 7.11 8.33
CA ARG A 149 -3.23 5.80 8.15
C ARG A 149 -2.25 4.76 7.63
N SER A 150 -2.56 3.48 7.81
CA SER A 150 -1.83 2.36 7.19
C SER A 150 -2.30 2.08 5.77
N ILE A 151 -1.55 1.26 5.03
CA ILE A 151 -1.88 0.91 3.63
C ILE A 151 -3.25 0.21 3.57
N LEU A 152 -3.54 -0.62 4.57
CA LEU A 152 -4.81 -1.32 4.70
C LEU A 152 -5.97 -0.36 4.99
N GLN A 153 -5.76 0.64 5.85
CA GLN A 153 -6.78 1.66 6.12
C GLN A 153 -7.06 2.49 4.86
N LEU A 154 -6.03 2.86 4.10
CA LEU A 154 -6.18 3.52 2.80
C LEU A 154 -6.99 2.66 1.83
N TRP A 155 -6.72 1.35 1.76
CA TRP A 155 -7.51 0.42 0.93
C TRP A 155 -8.98 0.42 1.32
N CYS A 156 -9.28 0.23 2.61
CA CYS A 156 -10.66 0.20 3.08
C CYS A 156 -11.41 1.49 2.77
N GLU A 157 -10.77 2.65 2.94
CA GLU A 157 -11.34 3.95 2.61
C GLU A 157 -11.64 4.08 1.11
N LYS A 158 -10.67 3.76 0.25
CA LYS A 158 -10.85 3.86 -1.21
C LYS A 158 -11.90 2.87 -1.71
N LYS A 159 -11.91 1.64 -1.19
CA LYS A 159 -12.95 0.66 -1.53
C LYS A 159 -14.35 1.15 -1.13
N ALA A 160 -14.51 1.63 0.10
CA ALA A 160 -15.80 2.14 0.58
C ALA A 160 -16.32 3.30 -0.29
N TRP A 161 -15.43 4.21 -0.69
CA TRP A 161 -15.75 5.31 -1.59
C TRP A 161 -16.25 4.81 -2.97
N TYR A 162 -15.61 3.78 -3.53
CA TYR A 162 -16.06 3.18 -4.79
C TYR A 162 -17.39 2.43 -4.68
N ASP A 163 -17.58 1.68 -3.59
CA ASP A 163 -18.84 0.98 -3.32
C ASP A 163 -19.99 1.99 -3.22
N GLU A 164 -19.77 3.15 -2.60
CA GLU A 164 -20.75 4.23 -2.53
C GLU A 164 -21.10 4.79 -3.91
N ILE A 165 -20.10 5.12 -4.74
CA ILE A 165 -20.33 5.65 -6.10
C ILE A 165 -21.08 4.64 -6.98
N THR A 166 -20.71 3.36 -6.89
CA THR A 166 -21.31 2.29 -7.71
C THR A 166 -22.78 2.07 -7.31
N ASN A 167 -23.08 2.13 -6.00
CA ASN A 167 -24.44 2.01 -5.50
C ASN A 167 -25.32 3.23 -5.82
N GLN A 168 -24.73 4.42 -5.95
CA GLN A 168 -25.46 5.63 -6.38
C GLN A 168 -25.74 5.64 -7.89
N THR A 169 -24.90 5.00 -8.70
CA THR A 169 -25.05 4.96 -10.17
C THR A 169 -25.93 3.82 -10.68
N ASN A 170 -26.22 2.82 -9.86
CA ASN A 170 -27.22 1.77 -10.10
C ASN A 170 -28.28 1.77 -8.99
N PRO A 171 -29.25 2.72 -8.98
CA PRO A 171 -30.40 2.59 -8.11
C PRO A 171 -31.23 1.39 -8.59
N VAL A 172 -31.48 0.44 -7.68
CA VAL A 172 -32.40 -0.68 -7.88
C VAL A 172 -33.79 -0.19 -8.29
#